data_AF-A0A3B0TWH0-F1
#
_entry.id   AF-A0A3B0TWH0-F1
#
_cell.length_a   1.000
_cell.length_b   1.000
_cell.length_c   1.000
_cell.angle_alpha   90.00
_cell.angle_beta   90.00
_cell.angle_gamma   90.00
#
_symmetry.space_group_name_H-M   'P 1'
#
loop_
_entity.id
_entity.type
_entity.pdbx_description
1 polymer ?
#
loop_
_entity_poly.entity_id
_entity_poly.type
_entity_poly.pdbx_seq_one_letter_code
_entity_poly.pdbx_strand_id
1 'polypeptide(L)'
;AKIYSASLMGGKSLAIIPSYEGEMAKPGDFLKGEIESDIFSSVTEKLNPLQAKVESVIVSADSLMAGLTSILDVKSRTDLKSSIKYLNATILNFKNISESVDKLVKSNEEKLGNTLTNAELMTTNLAKLSDTLVNANLGLTVKNLEVTLTSLNKILESVEEGKGTLGKLLNDEDMYNNLTNASKELEELLKEMKLHPKRFVHFSLFGKKDKGYQPEKN
;
A
#
# COMPACT_ATOMS: atom_id res chain seq x y z
N ALA A 1 -33.61 -13.99 92.35
CA ALA A 1 -35.08 -13.80 92.37
C ALA A 1 -35.50 -13.08 91.10
N LYS A 2 -36.72 -13.28 90.60
CA LYS A 2 -37.19 -12.67 89.34
C LYS A 2 -38.46 -11.86 89.54
N ILE A 3 -38.46 -10.62 89.07
CA ILE A 3 -39.66 -9.79 89.02
C ILE A 3 -40.28 -9.97 87.63
N TYR A 4 -41.52 -10.43 87.57
CA TYR A 4 -42.24 -10.71 86.33
C TYR A 4 -43.67 -10.13 86.39
N SER A 5 -44.30 -9.93 85.23
CA SER A 5 -45.69 -9.48 85.17
C SER A 5 -46.63 -10.68 85.29
N ALA A 6 -47.51 -10.68 86.29
CA ALA A 6 -48.36 -11.83 86.60
C ALA A 6 -49.52 -12.04 85.60
N SER A 7 -49.89 -10.98 84.87
CA SER A 7 -50.93 -10.98 83.85
C SER A 7 -50.73 -9.78 82.93
N LEU A 8 -51.34 -9.80 81.74
CA LEU A 8 -51.23 -8.77 80.71
C LEU A 8 -51.57 -7.37 81.26
N MET A 9 -52.56 -7.25 82.16
CA MET A 9 -52.94 -5.99 82.84
C MET A 9 -52.69 -6.02 84.36
N GLY A 10 -51.93 -7.01 84.84
CA GLY A 10 -51.72 -7.25 86.27
C GLY A 10 -50.51 -6.51 86.85
N GLY A 11 -50.41 -6.47 88.18
CA GLY A 11 -49.22 -5.95 88.87
C GLY A 11 -47.97 -6.82 88.68
N LYS A 12 -46.82 -6.29 89.10
CA LYS A 12 -45.55 -7.05 89.12
C LYS A 12 -45.56 -8.02 90.30
N SER A 13 -45.12 -9.25 90.04
CA SER A 13 -44.94 -10.30 91.04
C SER A 13 -43.47 -10.68 91.15
N LEU A 14 -43.07 -11.17 92.33
CA LEU A 14 -41.73 -11.66 92.60
C LEU A 14 -41.76 -13.18 92.69
N ALA A 15 -41.01 -13.85 91.83
CA ALA A 15 -40.71 -15.27 91.93
C ALA A 15 -39.34 -15.46 92.59
N ILE A 16 -39.30 -16.23 93.67
CA ILE A 16 -38.05 -16.74 94.23
C ILE A 16 -37.81 -18.10 93.59
N ILE A 17 -36.78 -18.18 92.75
CA ILE A 17 -36.34 -19.44 92.14
C ILE A 17 -35.13 -19.88 92.96
N PRO A 18 -35.28 -20.89 93.85
CA PRO A 18 -34.17 -21.34 94.68
C PRO A 18 -33.13 -22.06 93.80
N SER A 19 -31.86 -21.72 94.00
CA SER A 19 -30.75 -22.58 93.59
C SER A 19 -30.31 -23.38 94.81
N TYR A 20 -30.08 -24.68 94.64
CA TYR A 20 -29.59 -25.55 95.71
C TYR A 20 -28.07 -25.76 95.65
N GLU A 21 -27.39 -25.00 94.80
CA GLU A 21 -25.93 -24.96 94.70
C GLU A 21 -25.37 -23.75 95.48
N GLY A 22 -24.34 -23.98 96.30
CA GLY A 22 -23.64 -22.93 97.06
C GLY A 22 -23.92 -22.95 98.56
N GLU A 23 -23.54 -21.86 99.25
CA GLU A 23 -23.76 -21.72 100.70
C GLU A 23 -25.21 -21.39 101.03
N MET A 24 -25.67 -21.88 102.21
CA MET A 24 -27.02 -21.64 102.69
C MET A 24 -27.20 -20.17 103.10
N ALA A 25 -28.20 -19.50 102.51
CA ALA A 25 -28.51 -18.11 102.82
C ALA A 25 -28.88 -17.92 104.30
N LYS A 26 -28.36 -16.85 104.90
CA LYS A 26 -28.57 -16.46 106.29
C LYS A 26 -29.57 -15.30 106.41
N PRO A 27 -30.24 -15.14 107.55
CA PRO A 27 -31.10 -13.99 107.79
C PRO A 27 -30.34 -12.67 107.65
N GLY A 28 -30.82 -11.78 106.78
CA GLY A 28 -30.16 -10.52 106.43
C GLY A 28 -29.50 -10.52 105.04
N ASP A 29 -29.37 -11.69 104.40
CA ASP A 29 -28.82 -11.78 103.05
C ASP A 29 -29.79 -11.24 101.98
N PHE A 30 -29.23 -10.64 100.93
CA PHE A 30 -29.99 -10.09 99.81
C PHE A 30 -29.96 -11.03 98.60
N LEU A 31 -31.12 -11.23 97.98
CA LEU A 31 -31.21 -11.98 96.72
C LEU A 31 -30.93 -11.04 95.54
N LYS A 32 -30.00 -11.43 94.65
CA LYS A 32 -29.84 -10.74 93.36
C LYS A 32 -31.12 -10.90 92.55
N GLY A 33 -31.74 -9.77 92.21
CA GLY A 33 -32.96 -9.70 91.42
C GLY A 33 -32.67 -9.56 89.93
N GLU A 34 -33.49 -10.19 89.09
CA GLU A 34 -33.56 -9.94 87.65
C GLU A 34 -34.99 -9.54 87.29
N ILE A 35 -35.15 -8.64 86.33
CA ILE A 35 -36.48 -8.26 85.82
C ILE A 35 -36.70 -9.01 84.52
N GLU A 36 -37.80 -9.76 84.44
CA GLU A 36 -38.22 -10.43 83.21
C GLU A 36 -38.95 -9.43 82.30
N SER A 37 -38.61 -9.41 81.02
CA SER A 37 -39.25 -8.53 80.04
C SER A 37 -40.75 -8.86 79.95
N ASP A 38 -41.59 -7.85 80.16
CA ASP A 38 -43.03 -7.99 80.01
C ASP A 38 -43.41 -8.35 78.56
N ILE A 39 -44.51 -9.06 78.38
CA ILE A 39 -45.07 -9.39 77.07
C ILE A 39 -45.35 -8.10 76.29
N PHE A 40 -45.85 -7.05 76.95
CA PHE A 40 -46.04 -5.74 76.32
C PHE A 40 -44.74 -5.12 75.83
N SER A 41 -43.70 -5.07 76.67
CA SER A 41 -42.40 -4.54 76.24
C SER A 41 -41.81 -5.33 75.07
N SER A 42 -41.93 -6.66 75.12
CA SER A 42 -41.40 -7.55 74.07
C SER A 42 -42.17 -7.41 72.74
N VAL A 43 -43.48 -7.19 72.79
CA VAL A 43 -44.31 -6.92 71.61
C VAL A 43 -43.97 -5.54 71.03
N THR A 44 -43.92 -4.50 71.86
CA THR A 44 -43.55 -3.15 71.41
C THR A 44 -42.14 -3.10 70.81
N GLU A 45 -41.15 -3.77 71.43
CA GLU A 45 -39.78 -3.88 70.90
C GLU A 45 -39.72 -4.59 69.53
N LYS A 46 -40.61 -5.55 69.27
CA LYS A 46 -40.72 -6.22 67.96
C LYS A 46 -41.52 -5.43 66.93
N LEU A 47 -42.45 -4.58 67.36
CA LEU A 47 -43.27 -3.74 66.49
C LEU A 47 -42.54 -2.47 66.03
N ASN A 48 -41.64 -1.90 66.84
CA ASN A 48 -40.87 -0.71 66.45
C ASN A 48 -40.02 -0.92 65.17
N PRO A 49 -39.27 -2.03 65.02
CA PRO A 49 -38.57 -2.34 63.76
C PRO A 49 -39.51 -2.53 62.57
N LEU A 50 -40.72 -3.05 62.81
CA LEU A 50 -41.73 -3.21 61.77
C LEU A 50 -42.22 -1.85 61.27
N GLN A 51 -42.50 -0.92 62.17
CA GLN A 51 -42.85 0.47 61.81
C GLN A 51 -41.75 1.10 60.96
N ALA A 52 -40.49 1.05 61.41
CA ALA A 52 -39.36 1.61 60.67
C ALA A 52 -39.20 0.97 59.28
N LYS A 53 -39.44 -0.34 59.17
CA LYS A 53 -39.41 -1.05 57.88
C LYS A 53 -40.57 -0.61 56.97
N VAL A 54 -41.77 -0.39 57.50
CA VAL A 54 -42.91 0.14 56.73
C VAL A 54 -42.64 1.56 56.25
N GLU A 55 -42.12 2.44 57.10
CA GLU A 55 -41.71 3.80 56.72
C GLU A 55 -40.66 3.77 55.60
N SER A 56 -39.65 2.91 55.72
CA SER A 56 -38.62 2.73 54.68
C SER A 56 -39.19 2.23 53.34
N VAL A 57 -40.18 1.33 53.37
CA VAL A 57 -40.87 0.88 52.15
C VAL A 57 -41.63 2.03 51.51
N ILE A 58 -42.31 2.86 52.30
CA ILE A 58 -43.05 4.02 51.79
C ILE A 58 -42.10 5.02 51.14
N VAL A 59 -40.98 5.34 51.78
CA VAL A 59 -39.94 6.21 51.21
C VAL A 59 -39.36 5.63 49.92
N SER A 60 -39.15 4.31 49.88
CA SER A 60 -38.65 3.62 48.67
C SER A 60 -39.67 3.66 47.53
N ALA A 61 -40.95 3.46 47.85
CA ALA A 61 -42.04 3.54 46.89
C ALA A 61 -42.21 4.98 46.35
N ASP A 62 -42.10 5.99 47.20
CA ASP A 62 -42.13 7.40 46.80
C ASP A 62 -40.97 7.72 45.85
N SER A 63 -39.76 7.27 46.18
CA SER A 63 -38.57 7.43 45.31
C SER A 63 -38.75 6.76 43.96
N LEU A 64 -39.31 5.54 43.92
CA LEU A 64 -39.64 4.84 42.68
C LEU A 64 -40.70 5.60 41.86
N MET A 65 -41.74 6.10 42.52
CA MET A 65 -42.80 6.87 41.87
C MET A 65 -42.29 8.19 41.31
N ALA A 66 -41.41 8.89 42.04
CA ALA A 66 -40.75 10.10 41.58
C ALA A 66 -39.86 9.83 40.35
N GLY A 67 -39.04 8.78 40.41
CA GLY A 67 -38.19 8.36 39.28
C GLY A 67 -39.01 7.95 38.05
N LEU A 68 -40.10 7.19 38.26
CA LEU A 68 -41.01 6.81 37.19
C LEU A 68 -41.70 8.04 36.59
N THR A 69 -42.16 8.98 37.40
CA THR A 69 -42.81 10.21 36.96
C THR A 69 -41.85 11.07 36.15
N SER A 70 -40.57 11.14 36.55
CA SER A 70 -39.53 11.84 35.79
C SER A 70 -39.19 11.21 34.44
N ILE A 71 -39.51 9.93 34.20
CA ILE A 71 -39.36 9.29 32.88
C ILE A 71 -40.66 9.41 32.08
N LEU A 72 -41.80 9.34 32.77
CA LEU A 72 -43.13 9.38 32.21
C LEU A 72 -43.67 10.79 31.99
N ASP A 73 -42.92 11.84 32.32
CA ASP A 73 -43.30 13.21 31.99
C ASP A 73 -43.31 13.44 30.47
N VAL A 74 -44.01 14.49 30.05
CA VAL A 74 -44.24 14.78 28.63
C VAL A 74 -42.93 15.07 27.89
N LYS A 75 -41.99 15.77 28.53
CA LYS A 75 -40.69 16.12 27.94
C LYS A 75 -39.84 14.87 27.77
N SER A 76 -39.68 14.05 28.81
CA SER A 76 -38.89 12.81 28.78
C SER A 76 -39.41 11.83 27.72
N ARG A 77 -40.74 11.66 27.60
CA ARG A 77 -41.33 10.87 26.51
C ARG A 77 -41.06 11.45 25.12
N THR A 78 -41.07 12.77 25.00
CA THR A 78 -40.82 13.48 23.72
C THR A 78 -39.36 13.34 23.32
N ASP A 79 -38.43 13.49 24.26
CA ASP A 79 -37.00 13.32 24.05
C ASP A 79 -36.68 11.87 23.68
N LEU A 80 -37.22 10.88 24.39
CA LEU A 80 -37.08 9.46 24.04
C LEU A 80 -37.60 9.15 22.63
N LYS A 81 -38.78 9.66 22.27
CA LYS A 81 -39.34 9.50 20.92
C LYS A 81 -38.44 10.14 19.86
N SER A 82 -37.86 11.30 20.18
CA SER A 82 -36.92 11.99 19.29
C SER A 82 -35.60 11.22 19.15
N SER A 83 -35.04 10.69 20.24
CA SER A 83 -33.86 9.82 20.22
C SER A 83 -34.07 8.59 19.35
N ILE A 84 -35.23 7.92 19.46
CA ILE A 84 -35.57 6.78 18.58
C ILE A 84 -35.66 7.21 17.12
N LYS A 85 -36.26 8.37 16.83
CA LYS A 85 -36.35 8.93 15.48
C LYS A 85 -34.96 9.22 14.90
N TYR A 86 -34.09 9.88 15.67
CA TYR A 86 -32.72 10.18 15.24
C TYR A 86 -31.90 8.90 15.06
N LEU A 87 -32.01 7.94 15.97
CA LEU A 87 -31.35 6.64 15.84
C LEU A 87 -31.77 5.91 14.57
N ASN A 88 -33.07 5.91 14.24
CA ASN A 88 -33.56 5.33 12.99
C ASN A 88 -32.94 6.04 11.77
N ALA A 89 -32.93 7.38 11.76
CA ALA A 89 -32.27 8.14 10.69
C ALA A 89 -30.78 7.82 10.56
N THR A 90 -30.05 7.67 11.68
CA THR A 90 -28.64 7.28 11.70
C THR A 90 -28.45 5.87 11.11
N ILE A 91 -29.30 4.92 11.47
CA ILE A 91 -29.24 3.54 10.94
C ILE A 91 -29.48 3.54 9.41
N LEU A 92 -30.45 4.32 8.93
CA LEU A 92 -30.71 4.45 7.49
C LEU A 92 -29.54 5.12 6.75
N ASN A 93 -28.96 6.17 7.31
CA ASN A 93 -27.77 6.81 6.73
C ASN A 93 -26.59 5.85 6.68
N PHE A 94 -26.35 5.08 7.75
CA PHE A 94 -25.28 4.10 7.80
C PHE A 94 -25.47 3.01 6.74
N LYS A 95 -26.71 2.51 6.56
CA LYS A 95 -27.06 1.57 5.50
C LYS A 95 -26.72 2.14 4.11
N ASN A 96 -27.17 3.37 3.81
CA ASN A 96 -26.93 4.01 2.53
C ASN A 96 -25.43 4.23 2.25
N ILE A 97 -24.67 4.61 3.29
CA ILE A 97 -23.20 4.75 3.20
C ILE A 97 -22.57 3.40 2.90
N SER A 98 -22.96 2.35 3.63
CA SER A 98 -22.44 1.00 3.41
C SER A 98 -22.72 0.50 1.98
N GLU A 99 -23.93 0.75 1.45
CA GLU A 99 -24.28 0.42 0.07
C GLU A 99 -23.48 1.24 -0.96
N SER A 100 -23.21 2.52 -0.65
CA SER A 100 -22.41 3.39 -1.53
C SER A 100 -20.94 2.96 -1.55
N VAL A 101 -20.38 2.58 -0.40
CA VAL A 101 -19.02 2.03 -0.29
C VAL A 101 -18.92 0.69 -1.04
N ASP A 102 -19.89 -0.21 -0.87
CA ASP A 102 -19.94 -1.47 -1.60
C ASP A 102 -19.97 -1.26 -3.13
N LYS A 103 -20.79 -0.31 -3.61
CA LYS A 103 -20.82 0.08 -5.02
C LYS A 103 -19.51 0.68 -5.49
N LEU A 104 -18.88 1.56 -4.70
CA LEU A 104 -17.58 2.16 -5.05
C LEU A 104 -16.49 1.10 -5.19
N VAL A 105 -16.45 0.13 -4.28
CA VAL A 105 -15.49 -0.98 -4.35
C VAL A 105 -15.75 -1.83 -5.59
N LYS A 106 -16.97 -2.34 -5.77
CA LYS A 106 -17.33 -3.21 -6.92
C LYS A 106 -17.14 -2.51 -8.27
N SER A 107 -17.50 -1.23 -8.38
CA SER A 107 -17.38 -0.48 -9.64
C SER A 107 -15.93 -0.13 -10.00
N ASN A 108 -15.00 -0.18 -9.05
CA ASN A 108 -13.59 0.10 -9.28
C ASN A 108 -12.70 -1.14 -9.16
N GLU A 109 -13.21 -2.30 -8.75
CA GLU A 109 -12.44 -3.55 -8.59
C GLU A 109 -11.66 -3.90 -9.86
N GLU A 110 -12.35 -3.95 -11.01
CA GLU A 110 -11.72 -4.24 -12.30
C GLU A 110 -10.72 -3.14 -12.71
N LYS A 111 -11.08 -1.87 -12.56
CA LYS A 111 -10.20 -0.73 -12.94
C LYS A 111 -8.93 -0.67 -12.10
N LEU A 112 -9.04 -0.91 -10.80
CA LEU A 112 -7.90 -0.97 -9.88
C LEU A 112 -7.03 -2.18 -10.19
N GLY A 113 -7.63 -3.35 -10.43
CA GLY A 113 -6.91 -4.54 -10.88
C GLY A 113 -6.14 -4.29 -12.18
N ASN A 114 -6.80 -3.73 -13.20
CA ASN A 114 -6.17 -3.39 -14.47
C ASN A 114 -5.06 -2.34 -14.31
N THR A 115 -5.25 -1.32 -13.47
CA THR A 115 -4.23 -0.30 -13.19
C THR A 115 -3.00 -0.91 -12.54
N LEU A 116 -3.20 -1.79 -11.55
CA LEU A 116 -2.11 -2.48 -10.87
C LEU A 116 -1.34 -3.39 -11.83
N THR A 117 -2.06 -4.18 -12.63
CA THR A 117 -1.45 -5.03 -13.68
C THR A 117 -0.68 -4.20 -14.70
N ASN A 118 -1.22 -3.07 -15.16
CA ASN A 118 -0.52 -2.18 -16.09
C ASN A 118 0.72 -1.55 -15.47
N ALA A 119 0.66 -1.17 -14.19
CA ALA A 119 1.81 -0.64 -13.46
C ALA A 119 2.92 -1.70 -13.30
N GLU A 120 2.55 -2.95 -13.03
CA GLU A 120 3.47 -4.08 -12.97
C GLU A 120 4.13 -4.35 -14.33
N LEU A 121 3.34 -4.38 -15.41
CA LEU A 121 3.85 -4.54 -16.78
C LEU A 121 4.78 -3.39 -17.19
N MET A 122 4.40 -2.14 -16.87
CA MET A 122 5.23 -0.97 -17.13
C MET A 122 6.56 -1.07 -16.39
N THR A 123 6.52 -1.40 -15.09
CA THR A 123 7.74 -1.54 -14.27
C THR A 123 8.63 -2.67 -14.80
N THR A 124 8.04 -3.78 -15.23
CA THR A 124 8.76 -4.90 -15.86
C THR A 124 9.41 -4.49 -17.19
N ASN A 125 8.69 -3.76 -18.04
CA ASN A 125 9.23 -3.28 -19.31
C ASN A 125 10.33 -2.24 -19.11
N LEU A 126 10.17 -1.35 -18.12
CA LEU A 126 11.21 -0.38 -17.76
C LEU A 126 12.47 -1.06 -17.23
N ALA A 127 12.34 -2.10 -16.40
CA ALA A 127 13.48 -2.89 -15.94
C ALA A 127 14.22 -3.52 -17.15
N LYS A 128 13.49 -4.19 -18.06
CA LYS A 128 14.08 -4.78 -19.28
C LYS A 128 14.74 -3.74 -20.18
N LEU A 129 14.10 -2.58 -20.37
CA LEU A 129 14.67 -1.49 -21.17
C LEU A 129 15.94 -0.95 -20.52
N SER A 130 15.93 -0.72 -19.21
CA SER A 130 17.10 -0.28 -18.46
C SER A 130 18.25 -1.28 -18.59
N ASP A 131 17.97 -2.57 -18.41
CA ASP A 131 18.97 -3.64 -18.61
C ASP A 131 19.50 -3.64 -20.04
N THR A 132 18.62 -3.55 -21.04
CA THR A 132 19.02 -3.50 -22.45
C THR A 132 19.90 -2.28 -22.72
N LEU A 133 19.54 -1.11 -22.21
CA LEU A 133 20.27 0.13 -22.43
C LEU A 133 21.66 0.11 -21.77
N VAL A 134 21.75 -0.42 -20.56
CA VAL A 134 23.02 -0.63 -19.85
C VAL A 134 23.92 -1.59 -20.64
N ASN A 135 23.36 -2.66 -21.20
CA ASN A 135 24.10 -3.69 -21.91
C ASN A 135 24.39 -3.36 -23.40
N ALA A 136 23.69 -2.38 -23.99
CA ALA A 136 23.79 -2.05 -25.41
C ALA A 136 25.12 -1.37 -25.81
N ASN A 137 26.02 -1.09 -24.86
CA ASN A 137 27.34 -0.49 -25.11
C ASN A 137 27.28 0.76 -26.03
N LEU A 138 26.23 1.57 -25.89
CA LEU A 138 26.02 2.75 -26.76
C LEU A 138 27.21 3.72 -26.74
N GLY A 139 27.92 3.81 -25.61
CA GLY A 139 29.15 4.60 -25.53
C GLY A 139 30.26 4.11 -26.47
N LEU A 140 30.43 2.79 -26.63
CA LEU A 140 31.36 2.21 -27.59
C LEU A 140 30.89 2.47 -29.03
N THR A 141 29.59 2.33 -29.31
CA THR A 141 29.03 2.60 -30.65
C THR A 141 29.25 4.05 -31.05
N VAL A 142 28.93 5.01 -30.16
CA VAL A 142 29.14 6.45 -30.42
C VAL A 142 30.63 6.74 -30.62
N LYS A 143 31.51 6.19 -29.78
CA LYS A 143 32.97 6.34 -29.92
C LYS A 143 33.50 5.78 -31.24
N ASN A 144 33.03 4.60 -31.65
CA ASN A 144 33.44 3.99 -32.93
C ASN A 144 32.93 4.80 -34.12
N LEU A 145 31.72 5.35 -34.03
CA LEU A 145 31.17 6.24 -35.04
C LEU A 145 32.00 7.53 -35.15
N GLU A 146 32.36 8.15 -34.02
CA GLU A 146 33.24 9.32 -33.97
C GLU A 146 34.60 9.05 -34.64
N VAL A 147 35.23 7.91 -34.32
CA VAL A 147 36.50 7.48 -34.95
C VAL A 147 36.34 7.28 -36.45
N THR A 148 35.23 6.66 -36.88
CA THR A 148 34.94 6.42 -38.30
C THR A 148 34.75 7.73 -39.05
N LEU A 149 33.93 8.65 -38.51
CA LEU A 149 33.70 9.97 -39.10
C LEU A 149 34.98 10.81 -39.15
N THR A 150 35.79 10.76 -38.10
CA THR A 150 37.09 11.44 -38.08
C THR A 150 38.02 10.90 -39.16
N SER A 151 38.05 9.58 -39.34
CA SER A 151 38.86 8.94 -40.38
C SER A 151 38.36 9.27 -41.78
N LEU A 152 37.04 9.31 -41.96
CA LEU A 152 36.40 9.67 -43.23
C LEU A 152 36.71 11.12 -43.60
N ASN A 153 36.61 12.04 -42.64
CA ASN A 153 36.96 13.45 -42.82
C ASN A 153 38.43 13.61 -43.26
N LYS A 154 39.36 12.86 -42.65
CA LYS A 154 40.78 12.87 -43.08
C LYS A 154 40.99 12.36 -44.50
N ILE A 155 40.23 11.36 -44.93
CA ILE A 155 40.28 10.86 -46.31
C ILE A 155 39.76 11.94 -47.27
N LEU A 156 38.62 12.56 -46.95
CA LEU A 156 38.03 13.63 -47.76
C LEU A 156 38.96 14.83 -47.88
N GLU A 157 39.56 15.27 -46.76
CA GLU A 157 40.56 16.34 -46.72
C GLU A 157 41.78 15.98 -47.57
N SER A 158 42.28 14.75 -47.47
CA SER A 158 43.40 14.28 -48.32
C SER A 158 43.04 14.29 -49.80
N VAL A 159 41.80 13.93 -50.17
CA VAL A 159 41.33 13.98 -51.57
C VAL A 159 41.23 15.42 -52.05
N GLU A 160 40.64 16.31 -51.26
CA GLU A 160 40.50 17.74 -51.58
C GLU A 160 41.85 18.42 -51.76
N GLU A 161 42.84 18.08 -50.92
CA GLU A 161 44.22 18.55 -51.03
C GLU A 161 45.04 17.88 -52.15
N GLY A 162 44.45 16.96 -52.93
CA GLY A 162 45.15 16.24 -54.00
C GLY A 162 46.17 15.20 -53.52
N LYS A 163 46.13 14.79 -52.26
CA LYS A 163 47.03 13.79 -51.66
C LYS A 163 46.55 12.36 -51.93
N GLY A 164 47.50 11.43 -52.02
CA GLY A 164 47.23 10.02 -52.33
C GLY A 164 46.84 9.77 -53.79
N THR A 165 46.67 8.51 -54.17
CA THR A 165 46.44 8.13 -55.58
C THR A 165 45.13 8.69 -56.13
N LEU A 166 44.06 8.71 -55.31
CA LEU A 166 42.75 9.19 -55.71
C LEU A 166 42.71 10.73 -55.79
N GLY A 167 43.32 11.42 -54.82
CA GLY A 167 43.47 12.88 -54.85
C GLY A 167 44.31 13.34 -56.03
N LYS A 168 45.46 12.69 -56.28
CA LYS A 168 46.28 12.96 -57.47
C LYS A 168 45.51 12.69 -58.76
N LEU A 169 44.79 11.58 -58.88
CA LEU A 169 44.00 11.31 -60.09
C LEU A 169 42.98 12.41 -60.40
N LEU A 170 42.37 13.01 -59.36
CA LEU A 170 41.31 14.01 -59.53
C LEU A 170 41.84 15.44 -59.70
N ASN A 171 42.97 15.78 -59.08
CA ASN A 171 43.49 17.16 -59.02
C ASN A 171 44.82 17.39 -59.79
N ASP A 172 45.49 16.35 -60.30
CA ASP A 172 46.81 16.48 -60.92
C ASP A 172 46.71 16.77 -62.43
N GLU A 173 47.16 17.96 -62.84
CA GLU A 173 47.21 18.39 -64.25
C GLU A 173 48.13 17.48 -65.09
N ASP A 174 49.22 16.95 -64.53
CA ASP A 174 50.13 16.07 -65.26
C ASP A 174 49.48 14.73 -65.58
N MET A 175 48.60 14.23 -64.71
CA MET A 175 47.81 13.03 -65.00
C MET A 175 46.86 13.26 -66.18
N TYR A 176 46.18 14.43 -66.21
CA TYR A 176 45.31 14.80 -67.31
C TYR A 176 46.08 14.91 -68.63
N ASN A 177 47.27 15.50 -68.59
CA ASN A 177 48.17 15.62 -69.73
C ASN A 177 48.66 14.24 -70.21
N ASN A 178 49.08 13.39 -69.29
CA ASN A 178 49.53 12.03 -69.61
C ASN A 178 48.40 11.18 -70.21
N LEU A 179 47.16 11.29 -69.70
CA LEU A 179 46.01 10.57 -70.23
C LEU A 179 45.61 11.08 -71.62
N THR A 180 45.72 12.40 -71.84
CA THR A 180 45.49 13.03 -73.14
C THR A 180 46.54 12.57 -74.15
N ASN A 181 47.82 12.55 -73.77
CA ASN A 181 48.91 12.06 -74.61
C ASN A 181 48.78 10.58 -74.92
N ALA A 182 48.47 9.74 -73.92
CA ALA A 182 48.23 8.31 -74.13
C ALA A 182 47.03 8.07 -75.07
N SER A 183 45.97 8.86 -74.93
CA SER A 183 44.80 8.79 -75.82
C SER A 183 45.17 9.18 -77.26
N LYS A 184 46.04 10.18 -77.42
CA LYS A 184 46.58 10.59 -78.73
C LYS A 184 47.48 9.52 -79.35
N GLU A 185 48.39 8.93 -78.58
CA GLU A 185 49.24 7.83 -79.05
C GLU A 185 48.40 6.61 -79.44
N LEU A 186 47.34 6.31 -78.69
CA LEU A 186 46.40 5.25 -79.03
C LEU A 186 45.62 5.57 -80.33
N GLU A 187 45.17 6.81 -80.50
CA GLU A 187 44.54 7.26 -81.75
C GLU A 187 45.49 7.07 -82.94
N GLU A 188 46.75 7.48 -82.80
CA GLU A 188 47.79 7.32 -83.82
C GLU A 188 48.05 5.83 -84.12
N LEU A 189 48.13 4.98 -83.10
CA LEU A 189 48.27 3.53 -83.26
C LEU A 189 47.07 2.92 -83.99
N LEU A 190 45.84 3.29 -83.62
CA LEU A 190 44.62 2.81 -84.27
C LEU A 190 44.54 3.28 -85.72
N LYS A 191 45.00 4.50 -86.00
CA LYS A 191 45.12 5.04 -87.35
C LYS A 191 46.17 4.28 -88.17
N GLU A 192 47.34 4.00 -87.61
CA GLU A 192 48.37 3.21 -88.28
C GLU A 192 47.90 1.78 -88.53
N MET A 193 47.20 1.16 -87.58
CA MET A 193 46.59 -0.15 -87.75
C MET A 193 45.53 -0.17 -88.86
N LYS A 194 44.71 0.88 -88.98
CA LYS A 194 43.74 1.03 -90.06
C LYS A 194 44.40 1.22 -91.44
N LEU A 195 45.48 1.99 -91.51
CA LEU A 195 46.19 2.28 -92.76
C LEU A 195 47.10 1.12 -93.20
N HIS A 196 47.66 0.38 -92.24
CA HIS A 196 48.63 -0.70 -92.46
C HIS A 196 48.26 -2.00 -91.71
N PRO A 197 47.06 -2.58 -91.95
CA PRO A 197 46.55 -3.70 -91.14
C PRO A 197 47.43 -4.96 -91.21
N LYS A 198 48.11 -5.19 -92.32
CA LYS A 198 49.02 -6.35 -92.51
C LYS A 198 50.22 -6.33 -91.57
N ARG A 199 50.63 -5.17 -91.04
CA ARG A 199 51.77 -5.04 -90.13
C ARG A 199 51.41 -5.46 -88.69
N PHE A 200 50.14 -5.32 -88.32
CA PHE A 200 49.65 -5.53 -86.94
C PHE A 200 48.81 -6.79 -86.78
N VAL A 201 48.13 -7.25 -87.84
CA VAL A 201 47.31 -8.48 -87.79
C VAL A 201 47.80 -9.46 -88.86
N HIS A 202 48.50 -10.50 -88.40
CA HIS A 202 48.96 -11.61 -89.23
C HIS A 202 47.94 -12.75 -89.12
N PHE A 203 47.09 -12.91 -90.13
CA PHE A 203 46.20 -14.06 -90.23
C PHE A 203 47.00 -15.27 -90.72
N SER A 204 47.55 -16.05 -89.79
CA SER A 204 48.22 -17.30 -90.12
C SER A 204 47.17 -18.39 -90.38
N LEU A 205 46.84 -18.63 -91.65
CA LEU A 205 45.97 -19.75 -92.07
C LEU A 205 46.65 -21.13 -91.91
N PHE A 206 47.91 -21.14 -91.49
CA PHE A 206 48.66 -22.36 -91.18
C PHE A 206 49.33 -22.19 -89.81
N GLY A 207 48.92 -23.00 -88.85
CA GLY A 207 49.40 -22.95 -87.47
C GLY A 207 50.92 -23.09 -87.41
N LYS A 208 51.60 -21.99 -87.06
CA LYS A 208 52.99 -22.02 -86.60
C LYS A 208 53.03 -21.47 -85.19
N LYS A 209 53.70 -22.23 -84.30
CA LYS A 209 53.79 -21.97 -82.87
C LYS A 209 54.45 -20.62 -82.59
N ASP A 210 53.86 -19.92 -81.63
CA ASP A 210 54.23 -18.61 -81.12
C ASP A 210 55.71 -18.57 -80.68
N LYS A 211 56.46 -17.56 -81.13
CA LYS A 211 57.77 -17.23 -80.57
C LYS A 211 57.54 -16.06 -79.62
N GLY A 212 57.49 -16.37 -78.33
CA GLY A 212 57.29 -15.39 -77.27
C GLY A 212 58.25 -14.20 -77.37
N TYR A 213 57.73 -13.04 -77.01
CA TYR A 213 58.41 -11.75 -76.97
C TYR A 213 59.70 -11.82 -76.12
N GLN A 214 60.81 -11.34 -76.68
CA GLN A 214 62.04 -11.06 -75.93
C GLN A 214 62.27 -9.54 -75.90
N PRO A 215 62.23 -8.90 -74.72
CA PRO A 215 62.54 -7.48 -74.62
C PRO A 215 64.02 -7.24 -74.88
N GLU A 216 64.34 -6.24 -75.72
CA GLU A 216 65.70 -5.74 -75.87
C GLU A 216 66.15 -5.07 -74.57
N LYS A 217 67.33 -5.45 -74.09
CA LYS A 217 68.00 -4.81 -72.96
C LYS A 217 68.65 -3.51 -73.45
N ASN A 218 68.15 -2.38 -72.94
CA ASN A 218 68.92 -1.15 -72.81
C ASN A 218 68.99 -0.77 -71.33
#